data_AF-A0A4S8UC92-F1
#
_entry.id   AF-A0A4S8UC92-F1
#
_cell.length_a   1.000
_cell.length_b   1.000
_cell.length_c   1.000
_cell.angle_alpha   90.00
_cell.angle_beta   90.00
_cell.angle_gamma   90.00
#
_symmetry.space_group_name_H-M   'P 1'
#
loop_
_entity.id
_entity.type
_entity.pdbx_description
1 polymer ?
#
loop_
_entity_poly.entity_id
_entity_poly.type
_entity_poly.pdbx_seq_one_letter_code
_entity_poly.pdbx_strand_id
1 'polypeptide(L)'
;MATQAHCAFCFESLVASFEGRKPLPLPQLEELWTEHVGIQEDDPEDADGESTSRAPAISRLLSSVTPTSNSSSSSLTSKSTSKSTSTQASTSSSRTSLSSHSAVDPNDPYPLFVTWNTISSRNGSKALRGCIGTFKPLPLEKGLHEYALTAAFEDHRFPPIAPSQLSQLQCCVTLLTNFSSPTRDIMAWEIGKHGIRISFTHHGQKLGATYLPDVAKEQGWTKEEALVSLLRKAGWSGRKDEWRKLSNLELVTYEGKKVDLSYAEFKEWRDAVKSKDVKT
;
A
#
# COMPACT_ATOMS: atom_id res chain seq x y z
N MET A 1 1.78 -3.42 -3.79
CA MET A 1 1.14 -2.60 -2.73
C MET A 1 1.52 -3.13 -1.37
N ALA A 2 1.43 -2.34 -0.29
CA ALA A 2 1.68 -2.83 1.06
C ALA A 2 0.71 -3.98 1.42
N THR A 3 1.13 -4.91 2.27
CA THR A 3 0.34 -6.05 2.79
C THR A 3 0.38 -6.07 4.32
N GLN A 4 -0.48 -6.88 4.95
CA GLN A 4 -0.43 -7.10 6.39
C GLN A 4 0.84 -7.84 6.82
N ALA A 5 1.41 -8.71 5.97
CA ALA A 5 2.70 -9.35 6.21
C ALA A 5 3.82 -8.32 6.42
N HIS A 6 3.83 -7.21 5.67
CA HIS A 6 4.80 -6.13 5.92
C HIS A 6 4.61 -5.48 7.32
N CYS A 7 3.38 -5.36 7.80
CA CYS A 7 3.10 -4.84 9.15
C CYS A 7 3.55 -5.86 10.22
N ALA A 8 3.32 -7.15 9.98
CA ALA A 8 3.80 -8.23 10.84
C ALA A 8 5.34 -8.26 10.90
N PHE A 9 6.03 -8.03 9.78
CA PHE A 9 7.48 -7.91 9.75
C PHE A 9 8.00 -6.70 10.55
N CYS A 10 7.28 -5.58 10.55
CA CYS A 10 7.62 -4.44 11.41
C CYS A 10 7.49 -4.79 12.89
N PHE A 11 6.45 -5.53 13.28
CA PHE A 11 6.31 -6.04 14.65
C PHE A 11 7.39 -7.06 15.00
N GLU A 12 7.70 -8.01 14.10
CA GLU A 12 8.77 -8.99 14.31
C GLU A 12 10.12 -8.30 14.49
N SER A 13 10.41 -7.25 13.72
CA SER A 13 11.60 -6.41 13.88
C SER A 13 11.64 -5.73 15.25
N LEU A 14 10.51 -5.13 15.67
CA LEU A 14 10.40 -4.46 16.98
C LEU A 14 10.56 -5.44 18.14
N VAL A 15 9.87 -6.58 18.11
CA VAL A 15 9.92 -7.61 19.16
C VAL A 15 11.32 -8.24 19.21
N ALA A 16 11.91 -8.58 18.07
CA ALA A 16 13.27 -9.12 18.01
C ALA A 16 14.30 -8.17 18.63
N SER A 17 14.12 -6.85 18.46
CA SER A 17 14.99 -5.84 19.08
C SER A 17 14.93 -5.84 20.61
N PHE A 18 13.74 -6.04 21.19
CA PHE A 18 13.59 -6.18 22.65
C PHE A 18 14.15 -7.50 23.19
N GLU A 19 14.07 -8.56 22.40
CA GLU A 19 14.55 -9.90 22.76
C GLU A 19 16.05 -10.11 22.47
N GLY A 20 16.73 -9.14 21.84
CA GLY A 20 18.15 -9.24 21.49
C GLY A 20 18.46 -10.31 20.42
N ARG A 21 17.47 -10.64 19.57
CA ARG A 21 17.61 -11.62 18.49
C ARG A 21 17.48 -10.97 17.12
N LYS A 22 17.79 -11.72 16.07
CA LYS A 22 17.49 -11.31 14.70
C LYS A 22 16.00 -11.58 14.38
N PRO A 23 15.34 -10.69 13.63
CA PRO A 23 14.00 -10.97 13.11
C PRO A 23 14.04 -12.08 12.05
N LEU A 24 12.91 -12.74 11.83
CA LEU A 24 12.73 -13.60 10.65
C LEU A 24 12.94 -12.75 9.38
N PRO A 25 13.63 -13.27 8.35
CA PRO A 25 13.72 -12.60 7.05
C PRO A 25 12.33 -12.35 6.46
N LEU A 26 12.16 -11.22 5.76
CA LEU A 26 10.87 -10.85 5.19
C LEU A 26 10.26 -11.94 4.27
N PRO A 27 11.02 -12.56 3.34
CA PRO A 27 10.45 -13.58 2.45
C PRO A 27 9.89 -14.79 3.21
N GLN A 28 10.60 -15.23 4.26
CA GLN A 28 10.17 -16.35 5.10
C GLN A 28 8.90 -15.97 5.90
N LEU A 29 8.84 -14.74 6.39
CA LEU A 29 7.67 -14.25 7.10
C LEU A 29 6.45 -14.15 6.18
N GLU A 30 6.62 -13.69 4.95
CA GLU A 30 5.54 -13.60 3.95
C GLU A 30 4.98 -14.98 3.57
N GLU A 31 5.85 -15.99 3.43
CA GLU A 31 5.44 -17.38 3.19
C GLU A 31 4.60 -17.92 4.36
N LEU A 32 5.09 -17.77 5.60
CA LEU A 32 4.40 -18.20 6.82
C LEU A 32 3.09 -17.42 7.06
N TRP A 33 3.05 -16.14 6.68
CA TRP A 33 1.84 -15.33 6.75
C TRP A 33 0.78 -15.83 5.76
N THR A 34 1.19 -16.09 4.52
CA THR A 34 0.30 -16.58 3.45
C THR A 34 -0.28 -17.95 3.80
N GLU A 35 0.55 -18.86 4.33
CA GLU A 35 0.07 -20.17 4.80
C GLU A 35 -0.97 -20.03 5.92
N HIS A 36 -0.74 -19.14 6.88
CA HIS A 36 -1.68 -18.94 7.99
C HIS A 36 -3.02 -18.34 7.54
N VAL A 37 -2.99 -17.34 6.65
CA VAL A 37 -4.21 -16.71 6.12
C VAL A 37 -4.98 -17.68 5.21
N GLY A 38 -4.29 -18.47 4.39
CA GLY A 38 -4.94 -19.49 3.54
C GLY A 38 -5.66 -20.57 4.35
N ILE A 39 -5.13 -20.95 5.51
CA ILE A 39 -5.78 -21.93 6.40
C ILE A 39 -7.05 -21.37 7.05
N GLN A 40 -7.15 -20.06 7.27
CA GLN A 40 -8.38 -19.44 7.80
C GLN A 40 -9.54 -19.41 6.78
N GLU A 41 -9.25 -19.49 5.47
CA GLU A 41 -10.28 -19.56 4.43
C GLU A 41 -10.77 -21.00 4.15
N ASP A 42 -10.00 -22.02 4.55
CA ASP A 42 -10.23 -23.44 4.25
C ASP A 42 -10.80 -24.26 5.43
N ASP A 43 -11.16 -23.64 6.56
CA ASP A 43 -11.76 -24.38 7.68
C ASP A 43 -13.24 -24.71 7.36
N PRO A 44 -13.62 -25.99 7.20
CA PRO A 44 -15.01 -26.37 6.97
C PRO A 44 -15.74 -26.37 8.31
N GLU A 45 -16.52 -25.32 8.58
CA GLU A 45 -17.60 -25.39 9.57
C GLU A 45 -18.66 -26.39 9.07
N ASP A 46 -18.56 -27.66 9.47
CA ASP A 46 -19.63 -28.64 9.33
C ASP A 46 -20.38 -28.87 10.65
N ALA A 47 -21.72 -28.72 10.55
CA ALA A 47 -22.83 -29.14 11.42
C ALA A 47 -23.15 -28.29 12.67
N ASP A 48 -24.32 -27.64 12.86
CA ASP A 48 -25.65 -27.71 12.22
C ASP A 48 -26.43 -26.40 12.44
N GLY A 49 -27.25 -25.96 11.46
CA GLY A 49 -28.17 -24.83 11.65
C GLY A 49 -28.72 -24.22 10.36
N GLU A 50 -29.60 -24.95 9.69
CA GLU A 50 -30.34 -24.64 8.46
C GLU A 50 -30.95 -23.21 8.35
N SER A 51 -30.65 -22.50 7.26
CA SER A 51 -31.63 -21.74 6.47
C SER A 51 -31.01 -21.16 5.18
N THR A 52 -31.38 -21.80 4.06
CA THR A 52 -31.47 -21.36 2.66
C THR A 52 -31.24 -19.86 2.37
N SER A 53 -30.42 -19.45 1.38
CA SER A 53 -30.73 -19.61 -0.05
C SER A 53 -29.49 -19.63 -0.95
N ARG A 54 -29.39 -20.72 -1.71
CA ARG A 54 -28.37 -21.11 -2.67
C ARG A 54 -28.48 -20.29 -3.97
N ALA A 55 -27.36 -19.74 -4.44
CA ALA A 55 -27.22 -19.36 -5.85
C ALA A 55 -27.20 -20.63 -6.72
N PRO A 56 -27.60 -20.53 -8.00
CA PRO A 56 -26.94 -21.40 -8.96
C PRO A 56 -26.48 -20.63 -10.20
N ALA A 57 -25.22 -20.88 -10.55
CA ALA A 57 -24.72 -20.71 -11.89
C ALA A 57 -24.81 -22.06 -12.65
N ILE A 58 -25.04 -21.97 -13.96
CA ILE A 58 -24.77 -22.95 -15.03
C ILE A 58 -25.77 -24.11 -15.21
N SER A 59 -26.50 -24.13 -16.34
CA SER A 59 -26.17 -25.00 -17.49
C SER A 59 -27.12 -24.84 -18.70
N ARG A 60 -26.55 -25.20 -19.84
CA ARG A 60 -26.99 -25.24 -21.25
C ARG A 60 -28.30 -25.99 -21.50
N LEU A 61 -29.12 -25.56 -22.47
CA LEU A 61 -29.34 -26.24 -23.77
C LEU A 61 -30.35 -25.52 -24.69
N LEU A 62 -30.26 -25.87 -25.98
CA LEU A 62 -30.85 -25.30 -27.20
C LEU A 62 -32.39 -25.17 -27.26
N SER A 63 -32.91 -24.18 -28.00
CA SER A 63 -33.57 -24.37 -29.31
C SER A 63 -34.14 -23.06 -29.90
N SER A 64 -34.29 -23.09 -31.22
CA SER A 64 -34.34 -22.04 -32.24
C SER A 64 -35.72 -21.50 -32.60
N VAL A 65 -35.84 -20.20 -32.95
CA VAL A 65 -36.63 -19.70 -34.09
C VAL A 65 -36.28 -18.24 -34.46
N THR A 66 -36.10 -17.98 -35.75
CA THR A 66 -36.02 -16.66 -36.45
C THR A 66 -37.40 -16.36 -37.10
N PRO A 67 -37.62 -15.34 -37.96
CA PRO A 67 -36.93 -14.06 -38.25
C PRO A 67 -37.89 -12.83 -38.30
N THR A 68 -37.36 -11.59 -38.31
CA THR A 68 -37.87 -10.49 -39.19
C THR A 68 -36.93 -9.27 -39.23
N SER A 69 -36.25 -9.12 -40.37
CA SER A 69 -36.01 -7.91 -41.19
C SER A 69 -36.00 -6.49 -40.55
N ASN A 70 -34.87 -5.79 -40.61
CA ASN A 70 -34.50 -4.72 -41.58
C ASN A 70 -33.29 -3.92 -41.02
N SER A 71 -32.14 -3.86 -41.72
CA SER A 71 -31.78 -2.85 -42.76
C SER A 71 -31.50 -1.48 -42.10
N SER A 72 -30.34 -0.79 -42.20
CA SER A 72 -29.23 -0.86 -43.17
C SER A 72 -27.99 -0.10 -42.65
N SER A 73 -26.82 -0.51 -43.17
CA SER A 73 -25.71 0.29 -43.75
C SER A 73 -25.08 1.45 -42.94
N SER A 74 -23.77 1.69 -42.94
CA SER A 74 -22.74 1.39 -43.95
C SER A 74 -21.33 1.40 -43.37
N SER A 75 -20.55 0.43 -43.83
CA SER A 75 -19.10 0.29 -43.80
C SER A 75 -18.37 1.46 -44.47
N LEU A 76 -17.07 1.63 -44.19
CA LEU A 76 -16.03 1.51 -45.23
C LEU A 76 -14.72 0.99 -44.63
N THR A 77 -14.21 -0.03 -45.31
CA THR A 77 -12.95 -0.75 -45.13
C THR A 77 -11.92 -0.28 -46.16
N SER A 78 -10.63 -0.46 -45.87
CA SER A 78 -9.68 -0.91 -46.90
C SER A 78 -8.56 -1.77 -46.30
N LYS A 79 -8.31 -2.88 -47.00
CA LYS A 79 -7.35 -3.96 -46.76
C LYS A 79 -6.14 -3.80 -47.69
N SER A 80 -5.00 -4.36 -47.28
CA SER A 80 -4.05 -5.10 -48.14
C SER A 80 -3.09 -5.90 -47.22
N THR A 81 -3.16 -7.24 -47.12
CA THR A 81 -2.39 -8.27 -47.88
C THR A 81 -0.86 -8.04 -47.83
N SER A 82 0.04 -8.95 -47.44
CA SER A 82 0.07 -10.41 -47.59
C SER A 82 1.29 -11.06 -46.90
N LYS A 83 1.24 -12.40 -46.85
CA LYS A 83 2.33 -13.42 -46.82
C LYS A 83 2.80 -14.02 -45.49
N SER A 84 2.58 -15.34 -45.48
CA SER A 84 2.92 -16.44 -44.59
C SER A 84 4.39 -16.82 -44.57
N THR A 85 4.88 -17.39 -43.46
CA THR A 85 5.69 -18.63 -43.44
C THR A 85 5.63 -19.27 -42.04
N SER A 86 5.39 -20.58 -42.00
CA SER A 86 5.35 -21.46 -40.83
C SER A 86 6.73 -22.04 -40.50
N THR A 87 7.11 -22.18 -39.23
CA THR A 87 7.62 -23.47 -38.67
C THR A 87 7.85 -23.45 -37.15
N GLN A 88 7.23 -24.46 -36.52
CA GLN A 88 7.70 -25.32 -35.42
C GLN A 88 7.82 -24.83 -33.96
N ALA A 89 7.12 -25.62 -33.15
CA ALA A 89 6.98 -25.64 -31.71
C ALA A 89 8.29 -25.86 -30.95
N SER A 90 8.33 -25.31 -29.74
CA SER A 90 9.10 -25.85 -28.62
C SER A 90 8.20 -25.81 -27.40
N THR A 91 7.83 -27.00 -26.94
CA THR A 91 7.07 -27.28 -25.73
C THR A 91 7.80 -26.71 -24.51
N SER A 92 7.26 -25.68 -23.88
CA SER A 92 7.62 -25.30 -22.52
C SER A 92 6.42 -25.53 -21.63
N SER A 93 6.60 -26.46 -20.71
CA SER A 93 5.60 -26.99 -19.79
C SER A 93 4.86 -25.89 -19.04
N SER A 94 3.54 -26.03 -19.05
CA SER A 94 2.60 -25.32 -18.21
C SER A 94 3.03 -25.36 -16.75
N ARG A 95 3.35 -24.21 -16.18
CA ARG A 95 3.06 -23.95 -14.77
C ARG A 95 1.87 -23.02 -14.77
N THR A 96 0.71 -23.59 -14.45
CA THR A 96 -0.51 -22.85 -14.15
C THR A 96 -0.27 -22.05 -12.87
N SER A 97 0.26 -20.84 -13.00
CA SER A 97 0.36 -19.90 -11.89
C SER A 97 -1.00 -19.24 -11.69
N LEU A 98 -1.87 -19.94 -10.95
CA LEU A 98 -3.07 -19.38 -10.36
C LEU A 98 -2.66 -18.54 -9.14
N SER A 99 -2.51 -17.24 -9.37
CA SER A 99 -2.94 -16.12 -8.52
C SER A 99 -2.13 -14.89 -8.93
N SER A 100 -2.72 -14.06 -9.80
CA SER A 100 -2.23 -12.72 -10.07
C SER A 100 -2.62 -11.79 -8.92
N HIS A 101 -2.09 -12.05 -7.73
CA HIS A 101 -1.86 -10.97 -6.78
C HIS A 101 -0.51 -10.37 -7.17
N SER A 102 -0.49 -9.06 -7.44
CA SER A 102 0.73 -8.32 -7.72
C SER A 102 1.65 -8.37 -6.49
N ALA A 103 2.37 -9.47 -6.34
CA ALA A 103 3.32 -9.70 -5.26
C ALA A 103 4.40 -8.65 -5.39
N VAL A 104 4.58 -7.88 -4.32
CA VAL A 104 5.67 -6.94 -4.21
C VAL A 104 6.93 -7.77 -4.01
N ASP A 105 7.96 -7.59 -4.84
CA ASP A 105 9.24 -8.27 -4.58
C ASP A 105 9.90 -7.65 -3.34
N PRO A 106 10.34 -8.43 -2.35
CA PRO A 106 11.02 -7.92 -1.16
C PRO A 106 12.34 -7.17 -1.45
N ASN A 107 12.92 -7.36 -2.64
CA ASN A 107 14.10 -6.64 -3.10
C ASN A 107 13.77 -5.38 -3.90
N ASP A 108 12.53 -5.22 -4.38
CA ASP A 108 12.13 -4.03 -5.11
C ASP A 108 12.23 -2.81 -4.19
N PRO A 109 12.83 -1.71 -4.67
CA PRO A 109 13.03 -0.54 -3.83
C PRO A 109 11.77 0.33 -3.80
N TYR A 110 11.27 0.61 -2.59
CA TYR A 110 10.10 1.48 -2.39
C TYR A 110 10.42 2.64 -1.44
N PRO A 111 9.93 3.86 -1.73
CA PRO A 111 9.75 4.85 -0.69
C PRO A 111 8.60 4.41 0.23
N LEU A 112 8.79 4.52 1.54
CA LEU A 112 7.85 3.96 2.50
C LEU A 112 7.80 4.74 3.80
N PHE A 113 6.71 4.56 4.54
CA PHE A 113 6.50 5.07 5.89
C PHE A 113 6.02 3.95 6.80
N VAL A 114 6.60 3.87 8.00
CA VAL A 114 6.13 3.01 9.09
C VAL A 114 5.56 3.91 10.19
N THR A 115 4.35 3.58 10.63
CA THR A 115 3.62 4.32 11.66
C THR A 115 3.24 3.38 12.79
N TRP A 116 3.54 3.78 14.01
CA TRP A 116 3.03 3.18 15.23
C TRP A 116 1.89 4.02 15.76
N ASN A 117 0.77 3.38 16.07
CA ASN A 117 -0.34 3.96 16.82
C ASN A 117 -0.53 3.19 18.13
N THR A 118 -1.06 3.87 19.14
CA THR A 118 -1.63 3.22 20.33
C THR A 118 -3.14 3.09 20.16
N ILE A 119 -3.70 1.98 20.62
CA ILE A 119 -5.14 1.71 20.67
C ILE A 119 -5.57 1.84 22.12
N SER A 120 -6.46 2.79 22.39
CA SER A 120 -7.06 2.97 23.72
C SER A 120 -7.97 1.80 24.07
N SER A 121 -7.74 1.17 25.22
CA SER A 121 -8.59 0.09 25.72
C SER A 121 -10.01 0.51 26.07
N ARG A 122 -10.26 1.81 26.28
CA ARG A 122 -11.57 2.31 26.71
C ARG A 122 -12.58 2.45 25.57
N ASN A 123 -12.11 2.86 24.39
CA ASN A 123 -12.96 3.26 23.27
C ASN A 123 -12.40 2.84 21.90
N GLY A 124 -11.29 2.10 21.86
CA GLY A 124 -10.62 1.71 20.61
C GLY A 124 -10.00 2.85 19.82
N SER A 125 -9.97 4.08 20.37
CA SER A 125 -9.45 5.23 19.63
C SER A 125 -7.95 5.08 19.39
N LYS A 126 -7.53 5.35 18.15
CA LYS A 126 -6.13 5.28 17.72
C LYS A 126 -5.45 6.63 17.94
N ALA A 127 -4.26 6.63 18.54
CA ALA A 127 -3.43 7.81 18.70
C ALA A 127 -2.02 7.57 18.18
N LEU A 128 -1.48 8.52 17.40
CA LEU A 128 -0.14 8.45 16.83
C LEU A 128 0.91 8.27 17.94
N ARG A 129 1.80 7.30 17.76
CA ARG A 129 2.87 6.94 18.70
C ARG A 129 4.28 7.07 18.13
N GLY A 130 4.39 7.08 16.80
CA GLY A 130 5.61 7.33 16.05
C GLY A 130 5.34 7.18 14.55
N CYS A 131 5.96 7.98 13.70
CA CYS A 131 5.85 7.84 12.25
C CYS A 131 7.09 8.41 11.57
N ILE A 132 7.87 7.53 10.95
CA ILE A 132 9.08 7.87 10.21
C ILE A 132 9.10 7.08 8.89
N GLY A 133 9.70 7.67 7.86
CA GLY A 133 9.80 7.05 6.54
C GLY A 133 10.73 7.83 5.62
N THR A 134 10.70 7.47 4.34
CA THR A 134 11.58 8.03 3.32
C THR A 134 10.90 8.16 1.96
N PHE A 135 11.31 9.21 1.23
CA PHE A 135 11.01 9.37 -0.19
C PHE A 135 12.08 8.76 -1.10
N LYS A 136 13.21 8.31 -0.54
CA LYS A 136 14.25 7.60 -1.28
C LYS A 136 13.86 6.12 -1.36
N PRO A 137 13.77 5.51 -2.55
CA PRO A 137 13.55 4.08 -2.67
C PRO A 137 14.62 3.28 -1.93
N LEU A 138 14.21 2.33 -1.09
CA LEU A 138 15.07 1.39 -0.40
C LEU A 138 14.54 -0.03 -0.60
N PRO A 139 15.41 -1.07 -0.64
CA PRO A 139 14.96 -2.46 -0.62
C PRO A 139 13.95 -2.67 0.51
N LEU A 140 12.83 -3.32 0.20
CA LEU A 140 11.65 -3.31 1.05
C LEU A 140 11.94 -3.84 2.46
N GLU A 141 12.59 -5.00 2.56
CA GLU A 141 12.96 -5.60 3.86
C GLU A 141 13.81 -4.64 4.70
N LYS A 142 14.84 -4.06 4.10
CA LYS A 142 15.73 -3.09 4.75
C LYS A 142 14.94 -1.87 5.24
N GLY A 143 14.14 -1.27 4.37
CA GLY A 143 13.39 -0.07 4.68
C GLY A 143 12.33 -0.31 5.78
N LEU A 144 11.60 -1.42 5.72
CA LEU A 144 10.64 -1.79 6.76
C LEU A 144 11.33 -2.00 8.11
N HIS A 145 12.45 -2.73 8.14
CA HIS A 145 13.21 -2.98 9.37
C HIS A 145 13.73 -1.67 9.98
N GLU A 146 14.46 -0.87 9.19
CA GLU A 146 15.06 0.38 9.65
C GLU A 146 13.99 1.37 10.13
N TYR A 147 12.94 1.59 9.35
CA TYR A 147 11.91 2.58 9.71
C TYR A 147 10.93 2.10 10.77
N ALA A 148 10.74 0.79 10.96
CA ALA A 148 10.01 0.26 12.11
C ALA A 148 10.70 0.63 13.42
N LEU A 149 12.01 0.40 13.52
CA LEU A 149 12.78 0.72 14.72
C LEU A 149 12.96 2.23 14.90
N THR A 150 13.27 2.95 13.82
CA THR A 150 13.43 4.42 13.86
C THR A 150 12.12 5.09 14.31
N ALA A 151 10.96 4.66 13.78
CA ALA A 151 9.67 5.20 14.22
C ALA A 151 9.33 4.82 15.68
N ALA A 152 9.83 3.69 16.19
CA ALA A 152 9.57 3.25 17.55
C ALA A 152 10.47 3.97 18.59
N PHE A 153 11.71 4.28 18.22
CA PHE A 153 12.74 4.70 19.19
C PHE A 153 13.31 6.09 18.95
N GLU A 154 13.27 6.61 17.72
CA GLU A 154 13.97 7.83 17.31
C GLU A 154 13.05 8.96 16.83
N ASP A 155 11.73 8.76 16.85
CA ASP A 155 10.76 9.83 16.61
C ASP A 155 10.72 10.77 17.82
N HIS A 156 11.55 11.81 17.80
CA HIS A 156 11.74 12.82 18.86
C HIS A 156 10.46 13.52 19.37
N ARG A 157 9.32 13.38 18.67
CA ARG A 157 8.02 13.88 19.15
C ARG A 157 7.45 13.01 20.28
N PHE A 158 7.97 11.80 20.46
CA PHE A 158 7.46 10.82 21.40
C PHE A 158 8.63 10.14 22.15
N PRO A 159 8.43 9.67 23.40
CA PRO A 159 9.43 8.84 24.07
C PRO A 159 9.60 7.50 23.34
N PRO A 160 10.73 6.79 23.47
CA PRO A 160 10.87 5.44 22.91
C PRO A 160 9.75 4.48 23.36
N ILE A 161 9.28 3.60 22.48
CA ILE A 161 8.27 2.58 22.82
C ILE A 161 8.86 1.57 23.81
N ALA A 162 8.16 1.32 24.92
CA ALA A 162 8.55 0.29 25.89
C ALA A 162 7.90 -1.07 25.59
N PRO A 163 8.51 -2.21 25.97
CA PRO A 163 7.93 -3.54 25.77
C PRO A 163 6.52 -3.70 26.36
N SER A 164 6.25 -3.04 27.49
CA SER A 164 4.93 -3.06 28.14
C SER A 164 3.82 -2.43 27.31
N GLN A 165 4.15 -1.63 26.30
CA GLN A 165 3.18 -0.98 25.42
C GLN A 165 2.77 -1.85 24.23
N LEU A 166 3.49 -2.94 23.95
CA LEU A 166 3.29 -3.77 22.74
C LEU A 166 1.82 -4.18 22.56
N SER A 167 1.15 -4.62 23.62
CA SER A 167 -0.25 -5.08 23.59
C SER A 167 -1.26 -4.02 23.12
N GLN A 168 -0.88 -2.74 23.15
CA GLN A 168 -1.72 -1.61 22.75
C GLN A 168 -1.34 -1.07 21.37
N LEU A 169 -0.34 -1.62 20.69
CA LEU A 169 0.16 -1.06 19.44
C LEU A 169 -0.63 -1.53 18.22
N GLN A 170 -0.69 -0.64 17.24
CA GLN A 170 -0.98 -0.93 15.86
C GLN A 170 0.17 -0.45 14.99
N CYS A 171 0.62 -1.31 14.07
CA CYS A 171 1.52 -0.94 13.00
C CYS A 171 0.71 -0.51 11.78
N CYS A 172 1.15 0.53 11.07
CA CYS A 172 0.69 0.83 9.72
C CYS A 172 1.88 1.00 8.78
N VAL A 173 1.81 0.37 7.62
CA VAL A 173 2.80 0.50 6.54
C VAL A 173 2.15 1.19 5.36
N THR A 174 2.85 2.18 4.81
CA THR A 174 2.45 2.86 3.57
C THR A 174 3.61 2.79 2.59
N LEU A 175 3.44 2.06 1.48
CA LEU A 175 4.37 2.11 0.34
C LEU A 175 3.90 3.19 -0.63
N LEU A 176 4.82 4.04 -1.07
CA LEU A 176 4.54 5.11 -2.04
C LEU A 176 4.81 4.63 -3.45
N THR A 177 3.85 4.83 -4.34
CA THR A 177 3.88 4.34 -5.72
C THR A 177 3.39 5.42 -6.70
N ASN A 178 3.45 5.15 -8.00
CA ASN A 178 2.85 5.99 -9.04
C ASN A 178 3.32 7.45 -9.02
N PHE A 179 4.63 7.66 -8.84
CA PHE A 179 5.20 9.01 -8.90
C PHE A 179 5.08 9.59 -10.30
N SER A 180 4.53 10.80 -10.40
CA SER A 180 4.48 11.53 -11.66
C SER A 180 5.85 12.14 -11.99
N SER A 181 6.07 12.45 -13.27
CA SER A 181 7.09 13.43 -13.64
C SER A 181 6.79 14.79 -12.99
N PRO A 182 7.81 15.59 -12.63
CA PRO A 182 7.60 16.95 -12.17
C PRO A 182 6.81 17.77 -13.19
N THR A 183 5.79 18.50 -12.73
CA THR A 183 4.95 19.37 -13.55
C THR A 183 4.88 20.77 -12.97
N ARG A 184 4.71 21.77 -13.85
CA ARG A 184 4.41 23.16 -13.48
C ARG A 184 2.91 23.42 -13.33
N ASP A 185 2.06 22.47 -13.70
CA ASP A 185 0.64 22.52 -13.37
C ASP A 185 0.44 22.07 -11.92
N ILE A 186 0.51 23.03 -11.01
CA ILE A 186 0.45 22.79 -9.56
C ILE A 186 -0.94 22.35 -9.08
N MET A 187 -1.96 22.43 -9.94
CA MET A 187 -3.34 22.02 -9.62
C MET A 187 -3.69 20.62 -10.14
N ALA A 188 -2.78 19.99 -10.88
CA ALA A 188 -2.92 18.66 -11.50
C ALA A 188 -2.78 17.51 -10.49
N TRP A 189 -3.63 17.47 -9.47
CA TRP A 189 -3.70 16.38 -8.50
C TRP A 189 -5.14 16.17 -8.00
N GLU A 190 -5.40 15.14 -7.20
CA GLU A 190 -6.75 14.84 -6.70
C GLU A 190 -6.71 14.63 -5.18
N ILE A 191 -7.58 15.35 -4.47
CA ILE A 191 -7.66 15.32 -3.01
C ILE A 191 -8.12 13.93 -2.55
N GLY A 192 -7.42 13.35 -1.58
CA GLY A 192 -7.74 12.02 -1.04
C GLY A 192 -7.26 10.86 -1.91
N LYS A 193 -6.68 11.15 -3.09
CA LYS A 193 -6.05 10.14 -3.96
C LYS A 193 -4.55 10.35 -4.04
N HIS A 194 -4.10 11.57 -4.36
CA HIS A 194 -2.69 11.87 -4.56
C HIS A 194 -2.06 12.51 -3.32
N GLY A 195 -0.90 11.99 -2.92
CA GLY A 195 0.08 12.74 -2.16
C GLY A 195 0.78 13.73 -3.08
N ILE A 196 1.21 14.85 -2.51
CA ILE A 196 1.84 15.95 -3.25
C ILE A 196 3.20 16.26 -2.67
N ARG A 197 4.21 16.40 -3.55
CA ARG A 197 5.54 16.86 -3.22
C ARG A 197 5.86 18.07 -4.06
N ILE A 198 6.15 19.20 -3.41
CA ILE A 198 6.51 20.43 -4.10
C ILE A 198 8.01 20.69 -3.99
N SER A 199 8.54 21.37 -5.00
CA SER A 199 9.90 21.89 -5.03
C SER A 199 9.85 23.28 -5.66
N PHE A 200 10.53 24.26 -5.08
CA PHE A 200 10.58 25.63 -5.59
C PHE A 200 11.86 26.35 -5.16
N THR A 201 12.14 27.51 -5.76
CA THR A 201 13.26 28.36 -5.36
C THR A 201 12.75 29.57 -4.58
N HIS A 202 13.34 29.84 -3.42
CA HIS A 202 13.05 31.03 -2.62
C HIS A 202 14.34 31.57 -2.00
N HIS A 203 14.61 32.86 -2.19
CA HIS A 203 15.85 33.52 -1.75
C HIS A 203 17.13 32.77 -2.16
N GLY A 204 17.16 32.26 -3.40
CA GLY A 204 18.30 31.50 -3.93
C GLY A 204 18.47 30.08 -3.37
N GLN A 205 17.58 29.64 -2.46
CA GLN A 205 17.59 28.29 -1.89
C GLN A 205 16.50 27.44 -2.52
N LYS A 206 16.79 26.15 -2.78
CA LYS A 206 15.80 25.18 -3.21
C LYS A 206 15.08 24.62 -1.99
N LEU A 207 13.78 24.88 -1.91
CA LEU A 207 12.91 24.42 -0.82
C LEU A 207 11.93 23.38 -1.34
N GLY A 208 11.41 22.55 -0.44
CA GLY A 208 10.40 21.56 -0.77
C GLY A 208 9.77 20.94 0.45
N ALA A 209 8.55 20.44 0.28
CA ALA A 209 7.83 19.71 1.30
C ALA A 209 6.88 18.72 0.64
N THR A 210 6.31 17.84 1.46
CA THR A 210 5.37 16.82 1.02
C THR A 210 4.17 16.68 1.96
N TYR A 211 3.02 16.34 1.40
CA TYR A 211 1.84 15.85 2.12
C TYR A 211 1.40 14.51 1.54
N LEU A 212 1.01 13.60 2.44
CA LEU A 212 0.41 12.31 2.08
C LEU A 212 -1.03 12.51 1.54
N PRO A 213 -1.58 11.52 0.82
CA PRO A 213 -2.91 11.61 0.20
C PRO A 213 -4.05 12.04 1.14
N ASP A 214 -3.99 11.59 2.40
CA ASP A 214 -5.06 11.78 3.37
C ASP A 214 -5.10 13.20 3.96
N VAL A 215 -3.97 13.92 3.99
CA VAL A 215 -3.82 15.17 4.77
C VAL A 215 -4.83 16.24 4.34
N ALA A 216 -4.93 16.53 3.04
CA ALA A 216 -5.83 17.57 2.56
C ALA A 216 -7.32 17.22 2.82
N LYS A 217 -7.66 15.93 2.68
CA LYS A 217 -9.01 15.42 2.90
C LYS A 217 -9.41 15.51 4.38
N GLU A 218 -8.53 15.06 5.28
CA GLU A 218 -8.77 15.09 6.73
C GLU A 218 -8.92 16.51 7.27
N GLN A 219 -8.19 17.49 6.70
CA GLN A 219 -8.29 18.89 7.10
C GLN A 219 -9.45 19.65 6.44
N GLY A 220 -10.15 19.02 5.49
CA GLY A 220 -11.19 19.69 4.70
C GLY A 220 -10.65 20.82 3.81
N TRP A 221 -9.37 20.77 3.43
CA TRP A 221 -8.73 21.80 2.63
C TRP A 221 -9.05 21.66 1.14
N THR A 222 -9.24 22.80 0.49
CA THR A 222 -9.17 22.90 -0.97
C THR A 222 -7.74 22.65 -1.46
N LYS A 223 -7.56 22.40 -2.76
CA LYS A 223 -6.24 22.21 -3.36
C LYS A 223 -5.31 23.41 -3.09
N GLU A 224 -5.84 24.62 -3.20
CA GLU A 224 -5.06 25.85 -3.00
C GLU A 224 -4.64 26.02 -1.54
N GLU A 225 -5.53 25.72 -0.59
CA GLU A 225 -5.22 25.78 0.84
C GLU A 225 -4.14 24.75 1.21
N ALA A 226 -4.26 23.53 0.70
CA ALA A 226 -3.27 22.48 0.90
C ALA A 226 -1.89 22.90 0.35
N LEU A 227 -1.84 23.48 -0.85
CA LEU A 227 -0.60 23.96 -1.46
C LEU A 227 0.04 25.12 -0.68
N VAL A 228 -0.76 26.11 -0.28
CA VAL A 228 -0.25 27.25 0.52
C VAL A 228 0.27 26.77 1.86
N SER A 229 -0.45 25.86 2.53
CA SER A 229 0.01 25.24 3.78
C SER A 229 1.31 24.47 3.55
N LEU A 230 1.40 23.71 2.46
CA LEU A 230 2.58 22.94 2.11
C LEU A 230 3.81 23.81 1.82
N LEU A 231 3.62 24.94 1.13
CA LEU A 231 4.66 25.94 0.90
C LEU A 231 5.16 26.53 2.23
N ARG A 232 4.25 26.88 3.14
CA ARG A 232 4.62 27.34 4.49
C ARG A 232 5.40 26.29 5.25
N LYS A 233 4.98 25.02 5.17
CA LYS A 233 5.72 23.88 5.73
C LYS A 233 7.12 23.73 5.14
N ALA A 234 7.32 24.07 3.86
CA ALA A 234 8.63 24.08 3.20
C ALA A 234 9.51 25.29 3.60
N GLY A 235 8.99 26.22 4.41
CA GLY A 235 9.72 27.41 4.85
C GLY A 235 9.41 28.69 4.06
N TRP A 236 8.37 28.70 3.21
CA TRP A 236 7.96 29.92 2.50
C TRP A 236 7.11 30.84 3.40
N SER A 237 7.50 32.11 3.49
CA SER A 237 6.87 33.11 4.36
C SER A 237 6.15 34.24 3.62
N GLY A 238 5.91 34.11 2.31
CA GLY A 238 5.24 35.14 1.49
C GLY A 238 3.73 35.28 1.74
N ARG A 239 3.11 36.24 1.05
CA ARG A 239 1.66 36.47 1.13
C ARG A 239 0.90 35.41 0.34
N LYS A 240 -0.31 35.03 0.79
CA LYS A 240 -1.12 33.96 0.16
C LYS A 240 -1.42 34.24 -1.32
N ASP A 241 -1.46 35.48 -1.77
CA ASP A 241 -1.69 35.85 -3.17
C ASP A 241 -0.43 35.74 -4.06
N GLU A 242 0.75 35.53 -3.48
CA GLU A 242 2.02 35.55 -4.18
C GLU A 242 2.58 34.17 -4.54
N TRP A 243 2.00 33.08 -4.02
CA TRP A 243 2.57 31.73 -4.24
C TRP A 243 2.70 31.36 -5.72
N ARG A 244 1.80 31.88 -6.57
CA ARG A 244 1.82 31.66 -8.02
C ARG A 244 3.00 32.35 -8.72
N LYS A 245 3.68 33.29 -8.07
CA LYS A 245 4.86 34.01 -8.58
C LYS A 245 6.17 33.32 -8.22
N LEU A 246 6.12 32.21 -7.47
CA LEU A 246 7.33 31.47 -7.09
C LEU A 246 8.04 30.92 -8.33
N SER A 247 9.35 31.16 -8.39
CA SER A 247 10.17 30.65 -9.47
C SER A 247 10.44 29.15 -9.29
N ASN A 248 10.40 28.42 -10.40
CA ASN A 248 10.67 26.98 -10.47
C ASN A 248 9.79 26.15 -9.52
N LEU A 249 8.55 26.58 -9.29
CA LEU A 249 7.58 25.78 -8.54
C LEU A 249 7.16 24.58 -9.40
N GLU A 250 7.44 23.39 -8.88
CA GLU A 250 7.14 22.11 -9.49
C GLU A 250 6.39 21.23 -8.50
N LEU A 251 5.47 20.44 -9.03
CA LEU A 251 4.69 19.45 -8.32
C LEU A 251 5.04 18.04 -8.83
N VAL A 252 5.20 17.11 -7.90
CA VAL A 252 5.19 15.67 -8.16
C VAL A 252 4.03 15.08 -7.36
N THR A 253 3.18 14.30 -8.01
CA THR A 253 2.14 13.52 -7.34
C THR A 253 2.61 12.09 -7.12
N TYR A 254 2.08 11.43 -6.11
CA TYR A 254 2.27 10.01 -5.87
C TYR A 254 1.03 9.43 -5.19
N GLU A 255 0.92 8.12 -5.18
CA GLU A 255 -0.13 7.41 -4.46
C GLU A 255 0.48 6.63 -3.30
N GLY A 256 -0.34 6.29 -2.32
CA GLY A 256 0.07 5.44 -1.22
C GLY A 256 -1.17 4.85 -0.57
N LYS A 257 -1.17 3.53 -0.38
CA LYS A 257 -2.22 2.85 0.37
C LYS A 257 -1.66 2.40 1.70
N LYS A 258 -2.29 2.87 2.77
CA LYS A 258 -2.02 2.46 4.14
C LYS A 258 -2.62 1.07 4.37
N VAL A 259 -1.84 0.18 4.94
CA VAL A 259 -2.30 -1.10 5.51
C VAL A 259 -1.91 -1.11 6.98
N ASP A 260 -2.74 -1.72 7.81
CA ASP A 260 -2.50 -1.80 9.24
C ASP A 260 -2.73 -3.19 9.81
N LEU A 261 -2.10 -3.43 10.97
CA LEU A 261 -2.18 -4.66 11.75
C LEU A 261 -2.03 -4.29 13.22
N SER A 262 -2.89 -4.84 14.09
CA SER A 262 -2.75 -4.71 15.54
C SER A 262 -1.74 -5.70 16.09
N TYR A 263 -1.17 -5.41 17.26
CA TYR A 263 -0.29 -6.35 17.94
C TYR A 263 -1.00 -7.65 18.33
N ALA A 264 -2.30 -7.59 18.63
CA ALA A 264 -3.10 -8.77 18.94
C ALA A 264 -3.12 -9.77 17.76
N GLU A 265 -3.44 -9.28 16.56
CA GLU A 265 -3.43 -10.09 15.33
C GLU A 265 -2.02 -10.63 15.02
N PHE A 266 -0.98 -9.80 15.16
CA PHE A 266 0.40 -10.25 14.99
C PHE A 266 0.78 -11.36 15.99
N LYS A 267 0.41 -11.19 17.28
CA LYS A 267 0.75 -12.11 18.34
C LYS A 267 0.06 -13.46 18.14
N GLU A 268 -1.22 -13.44 17.79
CA GLU A 268 -1.99 -14.64 17.47
C GLU A 268 -1.34 -15.43 16.33
N TRP A 269 -1.04 -14.77 15.21
CA TRP A 269 -0.30 -15.37 14.10
C TRP A 269 1.05 -15.96 14.57
N ARG A 270 1.83 -15.20 15.34
CA ARG A 270 3.17 -15.61 15.75
C ARG A 270 3.15 -16.82 16.68
N ASP A 271 2.17 -16.90 17.58
CA ASP A 271 1.97 -18.02 18.49
C ASP A 271 1.54 -19.29 17.73
N ALA A 272 0.70 -19.14 16.70
CA ALA A 272 0.31 -20.23 15.82
C ALA A 272 1.51 -20.80 15.04
N VAL A 273 2.36 -19.94 14.48
CA VAL A 273 3.60 -20.34 13.79
C VAL A 273 4.54 -21.10 14.72
N LYS A 274 4.81 -20.57 15.93
CA LYS A 274 5.67 -21.23 16.92
C LYS A 274 5.15 -22.61 17.34
N SER A 275 3.82 -22.76 17.44
CA SER A 275 3.20 -24.03 17.81
C SER A 275 3.35 -25.13 16.74
N LYS A 276 3.49 -24.75 15.46
CA LYS A 276 3.77 -25.68 14.34
C LYS A 276 5.23 -26.13 14.33
N ASP A 277 6.16 -25.21 14.56
CA ASP A 277 7.60 -25.51 14.63
C ASP A 277 7.93 -26.54 15.75
N VAL A 278 7.23 -26.48 16.89
CA VAL A 278 7.45 -27.41 18.02
C VAL A 278 6.89 -28.82 17.76
N LYS A 279 5.94 -28.96 16.82
CA LYS A 279 5.30 -30.24 16.48
C LYS A 279 5.98 -30.99 15.33
N THR A 280 7.00 -30.38 14.70
CA THR A 280 7.75 -30.93 13.56
C THR A 280 9.12 -31.41 14.03
#